data_AF-A0A536HBH0-F1
#
_entry.id   AF-A0A536HBH0-F1
#
_cell.length_a   1.000
_cell.length_b   1.000
_cell.length_c   1.000
_cell.angle_alpha   90.00
_cell.angle_beta   90.00
_cell.angle_gamma   90.00
#
_symmetry.space_group_name_H-M   'P 1'
#
loop_
_entity.id
_entity.type
_entity.pdbx_description
1 polymer ?
#
loop_
_entity_poly.entity_id
_entity_poly.type
_entity_poly.pdbx_seq_one_letter_code
_entity_poly.pdbx_strand_id
1 'polypeptide(L)'
;MSYSIAMLSVHTSPLDMPGRTRDAGGMNVYIHQLARELGQSQLSIDIFTRRTNENTPQIVLISPRVRVIHISAGPSTPIHKDELYRYLPAFAQQIEEFRTRTGKQYDILHSHYWLAGVVAMQLAQRWHVPHITMFHTLARLKQLANPDASEPPLRLEMERQLIQQADRIIAATAEERTQIIRHCGATPHQVEVIPCGVDLQRFVPHDCAIAREELGWKQDA
;
A
#
# COMPACT_ATOMS: atom_id res chain seq x y z
N MET A 1 -17.95 10.36 14.00
CA MET A 1 -17.28 11.21 12.98
C MET A 1 -16.91 10.29 11.82
N SER A 2 -17.21 10.67 10.58
CA SER A 2 -16.87 9.85 9.40
C SER A 2 -15.57 10.40 8.81
N TYR A 3 -14.47 9.67 8.96
CA TYR A 3 -13.19 10.07 8.38
C TYR A 3 -13.12 9.78 6.87
N SER A 4 -12.39 10.64 6.16
CA SER A 4 -12.05 10.54 4.75
C SER A 4 -10.54 10.28 4.60
N ILE A 5 -10.17 9.18 3.96
CA ILE A 5 -8.78 8.72 3.86
C ILE A 5 -8.33 8.72 2.41
N ALA A 6 -7.20 9.36 2.14
CA ALA A 6 -6.47 9.20 0.89
C ALA A 6 -5.44 8.08 1.06
N MET A 7 -5.69 6.93 0.42
CA MET A 7 -4.74 5.82 0.35
C MET A 7 -3.88 5.94 -0.91
N LEU A 8 -2.57 5.74 -0.81
CA LEU A 8 -1.67 5.82 -1.96
C LEU A 8 -1.00 4.46 -2.22
N SER A 9 -1.08 3.99 -3.47
CA SER A 9 -0.40 2.80 -3.99
C SER A 9 0.15 3.08 -5.38
N VAL A 10 1.43 3.44 -5.50
CA VAL A 10 1.99 3.96 -6.76
C VAL A 10 2.33 2.86 -7.77
N HIS A 11 2.99 1.80 -7.32
CA HIS A 11 3.68 0.86 -8.21
C HIS A 11 2.81 -0.28 -8.72
N THR A 12 1.64 -0.49 -8.12
CA THR A 12 0.65 -1.46 -8.59
C THR A 12 -0.74 -1.06 -8.10
N SER A 13 -1.75 -1.40 -8.90
CA SER A 13 -3.14 -1.09 -8.56
C SER A 13 -3.70 -2.12 -7.58
N PRO A 14 -4.46 -1.73 -6.55
CA PRO A 14 -5.17 -2.70 -5.70
C PRO A 14 -6.19 -3.56 -6.47
N LEU A 15 -6.51 -3.19 -7.73
CA LEU A 15 -7.39 -3.95 -8.61
C LEU A 15 -6.64 -4.99 -9.48
N ASP A 16 -5.31 -4.95 -9.49
CA ASP A 16 -4.52 -5.93 -10.25
C ASP A 16 -4.64 -7.30 -9.58
N MET A 17 -4.96 -8.33 -10.38
CA MET A 17 -5.02 -9.70 -9.87
C MET A 17 -3.63 -10.17 -9.41
N PRO A 18 -3.51 -10.73 -8.18
CA PRO A 18 -2.24 -11.29 -7.71
C PRO A 18 -1.68 -12.33 -8.68
N GLY A 19 -0.37 -12.27 -8.93
CA GLY A 19 0.32 -13.18 -9.85
C GLY A 19 0.19 -12.83 -11.33
N ARG A 20 -0.61 -11.81 -11.70
CA ARG A 20 -0.72 -11.35 -13.10
C ARG A 20 0.48 -10.50 -13.53
N THR A 21 1.08 -9.75 -12.61
CA THR A 21 2.30 -8.97 -12.83
C THR A 21 3.32 -9.28 -11.75
N ARG A 22 4.59 -8.95 -11.97
CA ARG A 22 5.67 -9.19 -10.99
C ARG A 22 5.45 -8.47 -9.66
N ASP A 23 4.78 -7.31 -9.70
CA ASP A 23 4.54 -6.47 -8.54
C ASP A 23 3.14 -6.67 -7.92
N ALA A 24 2.23 -7.38 -8.60
CA ALA A 24 0.90 -7.71 -8.08
C ALA A 24 0.95 -8.94 -7.17
N GLY A 25 0.81 -8.73 -5.86
CA GLY A 25 0.92 -9.78 -4.85
C GLY A 25 0.14 -9.49 -3.57
N GLY A 26 0.71 -9.86 -2.43
CA GLY A 26 0.05 -9.74 -1.12
C GLY A 26 -0.33 -8.30 -0.76
N MET A 27 0.45 -7.30 -1.20
CA MET A 27 0.13 -5.89 -0.97
C MET A 27 -1.19 -5.48 -1.63
N ASN A 28 -1.44 -5.92 -2.87
CA ASN A 28 -2.67 -5.59 -3.61
C ASN A 28 -3.89 -6.13 -2.87
N VAL A 29 -3.82 -7.40 -2.45
CA VAL A 29 -4.86 -8.03 -1.64
C VAL A 29 -5.06 -7.28 -0.33
N TYR A 30 -3.97 -6.94 0.36
CA TYR A 30 -4.03 -6.20 1.62
C TYR A 30 -4.75 -4.86 1.46
N ILE A 31 -4.32 -4.02 0.51
CA ILE A 31 -4.90 -2.68 0.30
C ILE A 31 -6.37 -2.78 -0.09
N HIS A 32 -6.69 -3.69 -1.01
CA HIS A 32 -8.07 -3.90 -1.46
C HIS A 32 -8.98 -4.33 -0.30
N GLN A 33 -8.54 -5.32 0.49
CA GLN A 33 -9.33 -5.82 1.61
C GLN A 33 -9.44 -4.80 2.73
N LEU A 34 -8.33 -4.17 3.13
CA LEU A 34 -8.34 -3.11 4.14
C LEU A 34 -9.30 -1.98 3.77
N ALA A 35 -9.22 -1.47 2.55
CA ALA A 35 -10.10 -0.41 2.10
C ALA A 35 -11.58 -0.82 2.14
N ARG A 36 -11.90 -2.06 1.73
CA ARG A 36 -13.25 -2.61 1.78
C ARG A 36 -13.80 -2.65 3.21
N GLU A 37 -13.04 -3.19 4.16
CA GLU A 37 -13.46 -3.33 5.57
C GLU A 37 -13.58 -1.96 6.27
N LEU A 38 -12.67 -1.02 5.97
CA LEU A 38 -12.80 0.36 6.45
C LEU A 38 -14.05 1.05 5.86
N GLY A 39 -14.36 0.80 4.59
CA GLY A 39 -15.59 1.26 3.96
C GLY A 39 -16.86 0.76 4.64
N GLN A 40 -16.89 -0.53 5.03
CA GLN A 40 -17.98 -1.12 5.81
C GLN A 40 -18.09 -0.51 7.21
N SER A 41 -16.96 -0.11 7.78
CA SER A 41 -16.86 0.62 9.06
C SER A 41 -17.20 2.11 8.93
N GLN A 42 -17.86 2.52 7.84
CA GLN A 42 -18.32 3.88 7.54
C GLN A 42 -17.23 4.92 7.24
N LEU A 43 -15.98 4.52 6.97
CA LEU A 43 -14.95 5.43 6.48
C LEU A 43 -15.08 5.63 4.96
N SER A 44 -14.72 6.81 4.46
CA SER A 44 -14.64 7.07 3.01
C SER A 44 -13.20 6.94 2.53
N ILE A 45 -12.94 6.10 1.54
CA ILE A 45 -11.60 5.78 1.06
C ILE A 45 -11.45 6.10 -0.43
N ASP A 46 -10.49 6.96 -0.74
CA ASP A 46 -10.01 7.22 -2.09
C ASP A 46 -8.61 6.62 -2.23
N ILE A 47 -8.48 5.58 -3.06
CA ILE A 47 -7.20 4.93 -3.33
C ILE A 47 -6.60 5.49 -4.61
N PHE A 48 -5.51 6.24 -4.50
CA PHE A 48 -4.78 6.78 -5.63
C PHE A 48 -3.72 5.80 -6.10
N THR A 49 -3.80 5.43 -7.38
CA THR A 49 -2.82 4.56 -8.05
C THR A 49 -2.44 5.10 -9.41
N ARG A 50 -1.24 4.76 -9.88
CA ARG A 50 -0.79 5.19 -11.20
C ARG A 50 -1.59 4.46 -12.29
N ARG A 51 -1.99 5.19 -13.34
CA ARG A 51 -2.58 4.60 -14.55
C ARG A 51 -1.50 3.88 -15.36
N THR A 52 -1.75 2.61 -15.68
CA THR A 52 -0.83 1.75 -16.45
C THR A 52 -1.42 1.27 -17.77
N ASN A 53 -2.63 1.71 -18.10
CA ASN A 53 -3.32 1.45 -19.37
C ASN A 53 -4.28 2.62 -19.67
N GLU A 54 -4.26 3.12 -20.90
CA GLU A 54 -5.10 4.25 -21.35
C GLU A 54 -6.59 3.95 -21.27
N ASN A 55 -6.98 2.69 -21.46
CA ASN A 55 -8.36 2.24 -21.42
C ASN A 55 -8.90 2.08 -19.99
N THR A 56 -8.04 2.23 -18.96
CA THR A 56 -8.48 2.11 -17.58
C THR A 56 -9.29 3.36 -17.17
N PRO A 57 -10.55 3.19 -16.72
CA PRO A 57 -11.37 4.30 -16.24
C PRO A 57 -10.67 5.09 -15.14
N GLN A 58 -10.84 6.41 -15.12
CA GLN A 58 -10.20 7.25 -14.11
C GLN A 58 -10.66 6.87 -12.69
N ILE A 59 -11.93 6.51 -12.52
CA ILE A 59 -12.50 6.14 -11.23
C ILE A 59 -13.17 4.77 -11.37
N VAL A 60 -12.85 3.85 -10.46
CA VAL A 60 -13.50 2.53 -10.34
C VAL A 60 -14.02 2.38 -8.91
N LEU A 61 -15.30 2.07 -8.75
CA LEU A 61 -15.90 1.82 -7.43
C LEU A 61 -15.60 0.38 -6.98
N ILE A 62 -15.10 0.23 -5.76
CA ILE A 62 -15.03 -1.07 -5.07
C ILE A 62 -16.31 -1.29 -4.25
N SER A 63 -16.78 -0.24 -3.58
CA SER A 63 -18.01 -0.22 -2.78
C SER A 63 -18.53 1.23 -2.68
N PRO A 64 -19.71 1.49 -2.09
CA PRO A 64 -20.28 2.85 -2.01
C PRO A 64 -19.35 3.91 -1.37
N ARG A 65 -18.43 3.48 -0.49
CA ARG A 65 -17.49 4.38 0.22
C ARG A 65 -16.04 4.19 -0.20
N VAL A 66 -15.76 3.31 -1.15
CA VAL A 66 -14.39 2.94 -1.53
C VAL A 66 -14.24 2.98 -3.03
N ARG A 67 -13.28 3.76 -3.50
CA ARG A 67 -12.99 3.87 -4.93
C ARG A 67 -11.50 3.97 -5.21
N VAL A 68 -11.13 3.51 -6.39
CA VAL A 68 -9.77 3.62 -6.94
C VAL A 68 -9.75 4.72 -7.98
N ILE A 69 -8.80 5.63 -7.84
CA ILE A 69 -8.59 6.79 -8.72
C ILE A 69 -7.25 6.59 -9.42
N HIS A 70 -7.33 6.38 -10.73
CA HIS A 70 -6.17 6.22 -11.60
C HIS A 70 -5.62 7.58 -12.01
N ILE A 71 -4.37 7.83 -11.64
CA ILE A 71 -3.65 9.08 -11.87
C ILE A 71 -2.70 8.92 -13.05
N SER A 72 -2.81 9.82 -14.02
CA SER A 72 -1.91 9.88 -15.18
C SER A 72 -0.59 10.53 -14.78
N ALA A 73 0.41 9.73 -14.44
CA ALA A 73 1.77 10.19 -14.11
C ALA A 73 2.80 9.40 -14.93
N GLY A 74 3.36 10.07 -15.94
CA GLY A 74 4.17 9.41 -16.97
C GLY A 74 3.32 8.65 -18.00
N PRO A 75 3.96 7.79 -18.83
CA PRO A 75 3.28 6.96 -19.81
C PRO A 75 2.17 6.11 -19.20
N SER A 76 1.09 5.82 -19.94
CA SER A 76 0.01 4.92 -19.48
C SER A 76 0.34 3.45 -19.77
N THR A 77 1.54 3.01 -19.38
CA THR A 77 2.04 1.64 -19.56
C THR A 77 2.66 1.11 -18.26
N PRO A 78 2.83 -0.20 -18.08
CA PRO A 78 3.63 -0.73 -16.97
C PRO A 78 5.05 -0.15 -16.99
N ILE A 79 5.54 0.30 -15.84
CA ILE A 79 6.90 0.84 -15.66
C ILE A 79 7.50 0.12 -14.47
N HIS A 80 8.77 -0.28 -14.59
CA HIS A 80 9.49 -0.94 -13.51
C HIS A 80 9.59 -0.01 -12.29
N LYS A 81 9.40 -0.54 -11.09
CA LYS A 81 9.36 0.25 -9.85
C LYS A 81 10.58 1.16 -9.63
N ASP A 82 11.75 0.73 -10.09
CA ASP A 82 12.99 1.51 -9.95
C ASP A 82 12.99 2.77 -10.84
N GLU A 83 12.20 2.78 -11.91
CA GLU A 83 12.03 3.95 -12.78
C GLU A 83 10.89 4.85 -12.33
N LEU A 84 9.94 4.35 -11.53
CA LEU A 84 8.75 5.11 -11.10
C LEU A 84 9.08 6.36 -10.30
N TYR A 85 10.24 6.40 -9.64
CA TYR A 85 10.65 7.53 -8.82
C TYR A 85 10.58 8.87 -9.56
N ARG A 86 10.96 8.89 -10.85
CA ARG A 86 10.96 10.13 -11.66
C ARG A 86 9.56 10.70 -11.93
N TYR A 87 8.51 9.88 -11.76
CA TYR A 87 7.12 10.28 -12.00
C TYR A 87 6.37 10.66 -10.73
N LEU A 88 6.96 10.48 -9.55
CA LEU A 88 6.32 10.82 -8.27
C LEU A 88 5.90 12.30 -8.17
N PRO A 89 6.68 13.29 -8.65
CA PRO A 89 6.23 14.68 -8.63
C PRO A 89 4.96 14.91 -9.46
N ALA A 90 4.90 14.34 -10.67
CA ALA A 90 3.71 14.42 -11.52
C ALA A 90 2.51 13.70 -10.88
N PHE A 91 2.77 12.57 -10.22
CA PHE A 91 1.74 11.83 -9.49
C PHE A 91 1.16 12.66 -8.33
N ALA A 92 2.02 13.29 -7.51
CA ALA A 92 1.60 14.18 -6.43
C ALA A 92 0.77 15.37 -6.95
N GLN A 93 1.23 16.01 -8.02
CA GLN A 93 0.54 17.13 -8.65
C GLN A 93 -0.86 16.74 -9.12
N GLN A 94 -1.00 15.60 -9.80
CA GLN A 94 -2.28 15.15 -10.32
C GLN A 94 -3.27 14.73 -9.21
N ILE A 95 -2.78 14.19 -8.09
CA ILE A 95 -3.62 13.98 -6.89
C ILE A 95 -4.14 15.32 -6.36
N GLU A 96 -3.28 16.33 -6.27
CA GLU A 96 -3.66 17.66 -5.81
C GLU A 96 -4.68 18.34 -6.75
N GLU A 97 -4.49 18.21 -8.06
CA GLU A 97 -5.44 18.69 -9.07
C GLU A 97 -6.79 17.98 -8.94
N PHE A 98 -6.79 16.65 -8.77
CA PHE A 98 -8.01 15.88 -8.53
C PHE A 98 -8.73 16.34 -7.26
N ARG A 99 -7.99 16.47 -6.14
CA ARG A 99 -8.52 16.91 -4.85
C ARG A 99 -9.18 18.27 -4.96
N THR A 100 -8.48 19.24 -5.57
CA THR A 100 -8.95 20.62 -5.75
C THR A 100 -10.20 20.65 -6.64
N ARG A 101 -10.16 19.99 -7.80
CA ARG A 101 -11.28 19.96 -8.76
C ARG A 101 -12.54 19.31 -8.18
N THR A 102 -12.39 18.31 -7.31
CA THR A 102 -13.52 17.59 -6.71
C THR A 102 -13.96 18.15 -5.36
N GLY A 103 -13.28 19.19 -4.85
CA GLY A 103 -13.55 19.76 -3.53
C GLY A 103 -13.33 18.75 -2.39
N LYS A 104 -12.54 17.71 -2.60
CA LYS A 104 -12.30 16.67 -1.59
C LYS A 104 -11.37 17.18 -0.50
N GLN A 105 -11.69 16.81 0.72
CA GLN A 105 -10.81 16.94 1.87
C GLN A 105 -10.56 15.55 2.45
N TYR A 106 -9.35 15.35 2.94
CA TYR A 106 -8.92 14.11 3.58
C TYR A 106 -8.48 14.45 4.99
N ASP A 107 -8.80 13.57 5.91
CA ASP A 107 -8.37 13.68 7.30
C ASP A 107 -7.06 12.94 7.53
N ILE A 108 -6.75 11.94 6.70
CA ILE A 108 -5.58 11.06 6.84
C ILE A 108 -5.01 10.72 5.45
N LEU A 109 -3.68 10.70 5.36
CA LEU A 109 -2.94 10.04 4.28
C LEU A 109 -2.43 8.68 4.75
N HIS A 110 -2.73 7.63 3.98
CA HIS A 110 -2.24 6.27 4.26
C HIS A 110 -1.45 5.73 3.06
N SER A 111 -0.13 5.71 3.15
CA SER A 111 0.72 5.24 2.05
C SER A 111 1.19 3.81 2.23
N HIS A 112 1.12 3.06 1.13
CA HIS A 112 1.60 1.69 1.06
C HIS A 112 2.83 1.61 0.16
N TYR A 113 3.95 1.15 0.73
CA TYR A 113 5.28 1.08 0.12
C TYR A 113 5.99 2.43 -0.02
N TRP A 114 7.33 2.39 -0.13
CA TRP A 114 8.19 3.58 -0.05
C TRP A 114 7.90 4.62 -1.14
N LEU A 115 7.60 4.20 -2.38
CA LEU A 115 7.25 5.11 -3.48
C LEU A 115 6.00 5.95 -3.16
N ALA A 116 4.96 5.30 -2.61
CA ALA A 116 3.76 5.99 -2.18
C ALA A 116 4.04 6.88 -0.96
N GLY A 117 4.92 6.44 -0.06
CA GLY A 117 5.32 7.22 1.10
C GLY A 117 6.06 8.50 0.73
N VAL A 118 6.92 8.48 -0.29
CA VAL A 118 7.59 9.68 -0.82
C VAL A 118 6.57 10.73 -1.27
N VAL A 119 5.53 10.31 -1.99
CA VAL A 119 4.43 11.19 -2.41
C VAL A 119 3.65 11.69 -1.19
N ALA A 120 3.32 10.78 -0.28
CA ALA A 120 2.50 11.10 0.89
C ALA A 120 3.16 12.07 1.86
N MET A 121 4.49 12.01 2.06
CA MET A 121 5.20 13.01 2.88
C MET A 121 4.96 14.43 2.38
N GLN A 122 5.09 14.64 1.06
CA GLN A 122 4.88 15.96 0.44
C GLN A 122 3.42 16.42 0.56
N LEU A 123 2.48 15.51 0.33
CA LEU A 123 1.05 15.82 0.41
C LEU A 123 0.61 16.07 1.86
N ALA A 124 1.13 15.32 2.83
CA ALA A 124 0.80 15.47 4.24
C ALA A 124 1.20 16.84 4.76
N GLN A 125 2.41 17.30 4.43
CA GLN A 125 2.86 18.64 4.76
C GLN A 125 1.98 19.72 4.12
N ARG A 126 1.61 19.55 2.84
CA ARG A 126 0.77 20.52 2.12
C ARG A 126 -0.67 20.55 2.65
N TRP A 127 -1.20 19.41 3.04
CA TRP A 127 -2.59 19.26 3.47
C TRP A 127 -2.77 19.47 4.97
N HIS A 128 -1.68 19.46 5.74
CA HIS A 128 -1.65 19.52 7.20
C HIS A 128 -2.47 18.40 7.83
N VAL A 129 -2.26 17.17 7.33
CA VAL A 129 -2.97 15.96 7.79
C VAL A 129 -1.98 14.89 8.25
N PRO A 130 -2.36 14.04 9.22
CA PRO A 130 -1.55 12.91 9.63
C PRO A 130 -1.19 11.97 8.48
N HIS A 131 0.07 11.53 8.47
CA HIS A 131 0.63 10.54 7.55
C HIS A 131 0.88 9.22 8.26
N ILE A 132 0.12 8.21 7.85
CA ILE A 132 0.30 6.81 8.25
C ILE A 132 0.95 6.05 7.10
N THR A 133 1.93 5.18 7.38
CA THR A 133 2.52 4.34 6.34
C THR A 133 2.71 2.89 6.76
N MET A 134 2.53 1.97 5.81
CA MET A 134 2.98 0.59 5.90
C MET A 134 3.98 0.32 4.77
N PHE A 135 5.19 -0.10 5.12
CA PHE A 135 6.26 -0.28 4.14
C PHE A 135 6.09 -1.53 3.28
N HIS A 136 5.42 -2.57 3.79
CA HIS A 136 5.31 -3.94 3.22
C HIS A 136 6.65 -4.68 3.10
N THR A 137 7.71 -3.99 2.68
CA THR A 137 9.10 -4.43 2.79
C THR A 137 10.00 -3.22 3.01
N LEU A 138 11.12 -3.41 3.71
CA LEU A 138 12.15 -2.39 3.91
C LEU A 138 13.47 -2.86 3.28
N ALA A 139 14.13 -1.99 2.52
CA ALA A 139 15.41 -2.32 1.88
C ALA A 139 16.45 -2.73 2.92
N ARG A 140 16.52 -2.01 4.04
CA ARG A 140 17.48 -2.31 5.11
C ARG A 140 17.26 -3.70 5.72
N LEU A 141 16.02 -4.10 5.95
CA LEU A 141 15.70 -5.41 6.52
C LEU A 141 15.99 -6.53 5.51
N LYS A 142 15.75 -6.28 4.21
CA LYS A 142 16.13 -7.22 3.15
C LYS A 142 17.64 -7.45 3.08
N GLN A 143 18.44 -6.39 3.21
CA GLN A 143 19.91 -6.51 3.26
C GLN A 143 20.40 -7.29 4.48
N LEU A 144 19.72 -7.15 5.62
CA LEU A 144 20.05 -7.92 6.83
C LEU A 144 19.71 -9.40 6.69
N ALA A 145 18.57 -9.71 6.05
CA ALA A 145 18.15 -11.09 5.81
C ALA A 145 18.96 -11.78 4.70
N ASN A 146 19.42 -11.02 3.71
CA ASN A 146 20.25 -11.50 2.62
C ASN A 146 21.30 -10.43 2.25
N PRO A 147 22.57 -10.58 2.68
CA PRO A 147 23.64 -9.62 2.39
C PRO A 147 23.91 -9.39 0.90
N ASP A 148 23.58 -10.37 0.05
CA ASP A 148 23.74 -10.27 -1.40
C ASP A 148 22.55 -9.55 -2.08
N ALA A 149 21.52 -9.20 -1.32
CA ALA A 149 20.38 -8.44 -1.83
C ALA A 149 20.81 -7.02 -2.19
N SER A 150 20.87 -6.73 -3.48
CA SER A 150 21.03 -5.37 -3.99
C SER A 150 19.71 -4.60 -3.88
N GLU A 151 19.74 -3.47 -3.19
CA GLU A 151 18.64 -2.51 -3.10
C GLU A 151 19.15 -1.14 -3.54
N PRO A 152 18.36 -0.35 -4.32
CA PRO A 152 18.82 0.95 -4.79
C PRO A 152 19.17 1.90 -3.62
N PRO A 153 20.32 2.60 -3.65
CA PRO A 153 20.68 3.57 -2.60
C PRO A 153 19.61 4.64 -2.38
N LEU A 154 18.94 5.04 -3.46
CA LEU A 154 17.81 5.97 -3.43
C LEU A 154 16.66 5.45 -2.55
N ARG A 155 16.34 4.16 -2.63
CA ARG A 155 15.29 3.57 -1.80
C ARG A 155 15.65 3.62 -0.32
N LEU A 156 16.89 3.27 0.04
CA LEU A 156 17.37 3.34 1.43
C LEU A 156 17.25 4.77 1.99
N GLU A 157 17.66 5.77 1.20
CA GLU A 157 17.58 7.17 1.61
C GLU A 157 16.14 7.65 1.76
N MET A 158 15.26 7.32 0.81
CA MET A 158 13.86 7.71 0.87
C MET A 158 13.08 6.99 1.98
N GLU A 159 13.36 5.72 2.24
CA GLU A 159 12.78 5.00 3.39
C GLU A 159 13.22 5.64 4.72
N ARG A 160 14.50 6.04 4.84
CA ARG A 160 15.01 6.76 6.02
C ARG A 160 14.29 8.08 6.24
N GLN A 161 14.12 8.88 5.18
CA GLN A 161 13.38 10.14 5.27
C GLN A 161 11.90 9.93 5.63
N LEU A 162 11.27 8.90 5.04
CA LEU A 162 9.89 8.52 5.32
C LEU A 162 9.67 8.13 6.79
N ILE A 163 10.58 7.36 7.37
CA ILE A 163 10.52 7.00 8.79
C ILE A 163 10.62 8.24 9.69
N GLN A 164 11.42 9.23 9.30
CA GLN A 164 11.60 10.45 10.09
C GLN A 164 10.38 11.38 10.04
N GLN A 165 9.61 11.35 8.95
CA GLN A 165 8.49 12.28 8.73
C GLN A 165 7.10 11.68 8.97
N ALA A 166 6.95 10.35 8.89
CA ALA A 166 5.67 9.71 9.13
C ALA A 166 5.22 9.87 10.59
N ASP A 167 3.95 10.23 10.78
CA ASP A 167 3.34 10.33 12.12
C ASP A 167 3.17 8.95 12.74
N ARG A 168 2.76 7.97 11.93
CA ARG A 168 2.62 6.56 12.35
C ARG A 168 3.11 5.59 11.28
N ILE A 169 3.72 4.51 11.74
CA ILE A 169 4.19 3.39 10.94
C ILE A 169 3.47 2.14 11.43
N ILE A 170 2.80 1.45 10.51
CA ILE A 170 2.15 0.17 10.79
C ILE A 170 3.14 -0.96 10.51
N ALA A 171 3.36 -1.79 11.52
CA ALA A 171 4.02 -3.09 11.41
C ALA A 171 2.98 -4.21 11.50
N ALA A 172 3.12 -5.26 10.70
CA ALA A 172 2.24 -6.42 10.73
C ALA A 172 2.53 -7.35 11.92
N THR A 173 3.74 -7.28 12.50
CA THR A 173 4.16 -8.15 13.61
C THR A 173 4.99 -7.39 14.65
N ALA A 174 5.04 -7.92 15.88
CA ALA A 174 5.91 -7.41 16.92
C ALA A 174 7.40 -7.52 16.57
N GLU A 175 7.77 -8.55 15.81
CA GLU A 175 9.13 -8.73 15.29
C GLU A 175 9.47 -7.63 14.27
N GLU A 176 8.60 -7.38 13.29
CA GLU A 176 8.80 -6.30 12.32
C GLU A 176 8.92 -4.95 13.04
N ARG A 177 8.06 -4.66 14.03
CA ARG A 177 8.19 -3.45 14.87
C ARG A 177 9.57 -3.32 15.51
N THR A 178 10.07 -4.40 16.11
CA THR A 178 11.39 -4.42 16.76
C THR A 178 12.50 -4.16 15.75
N GLN A 179 12.40 -4.76 14.56
CA GLN A 179 13.36 -4.59 13.48
C GLN A 179 13.37 -3.16 12.92
N ILE A 180 12.20 -2.55 12.70
CA ILE A 180 12.06 -1.17 12.23
C ILE A 180 12.74 -0.20 13.23
N ILE A 181 12.47 -0.35 14.52
CA ILE A 181 13.07 0.49 15.57
C ILE A 181 14.59 0.31 15.60
N ARG A 182 15.06 -0.95 15.63
CA ARG A 182 16.48 -1.27 15.82
C ARG A 182 17.35 -0.94 14.61
N HIS A 183 16.83 -1.11 13.40
CA HIS A 183 17.64 -1.10 12.18
C HIS A 183 17.28 0.02 11.20
N CYS A 184 16.09 0.61 11.30
CA CYS A 184 15.61 1.61 10.35
C CYS A 184 15.44 3.01 10.98
N GLY A 185 15.57 3.14 12.30
CA GLY A 185 15.64 4.43 13.00
C GLY A 185 14.29 5.03 13.38
N ALA A 186 13.21 4.23 13.42
CA ALA A 186 11.93 4.69 13.94
C ALA A 186 11.93 4.74 15.48
N THR A 187 11.14 5.63 16.06
CA THR A 187 10.94 5.65 17.52
C THR A 187 9.82 4.68 17.94
N PRO A 188 9.84 4.15 19.19
CA PRO A 188 8.82 3.23 19.68
C PRO A 188 7.38 3.76 19.64
N HIS A 189 7.19 5.08 19.72
CA HIS A 189 5.88 5.74 19.68
C HIS A 189 5.35 5.95 18.26
N GLN A 190 6.20 5.87 17.25
CA GLN A 190 5.79 5.95 15.85
C GLN A 190 5.27 4.62 15.33
N VAL A 191 5.74 3.49 15.86
CA VAL A 191 5.45 2.15 15.29
C VAL A 191 4.38 1.40 16.08
N GLU A 192 3.25 1.16 15.43
CA GLU A 192 2.10 0.40 15.97
C GLU A 192 2.00 -0.98 15.30
N VAL A 193 1.66 -2.02 16.07
CA VAL A 193 1.48 -3.37 15.53
C VAL A 193 0.01 -3.58 15.19
N ILE A 194 -0.30 -3.66 13.90
CA ILE A 194 -1.64 -3.98 13.40
C ILE A 194 -1.51 -5.22 12.51
N PRO A 195 -1.85 -6.42 13.02
CA PRO A 195 -1.73 -7.65 12.26
C PRO A 195 -2.56 -7.65 10.99
N CYS A 196 -2.03 -8.26 9.94
CA CYS A 196 -2.81 -8.58 8.75
C CYS A 196 -3.88 -9.63 9.08
N GLY A 197 -5.01 -9.57 8.38
CA GLY A 197 -6.07 -10.58 8.43
C GLY A 197 -6.19 -11.37 7.13
N VAL A 198 -7.10 -12.33 7.14
CA VAL A 198 -7.57 -13.05 5.94
C VAL A 198 -9.09 -12.92 5.82
N ASP A 199 -9.62 -13.09 4.62
CA ASP A 199 -11.06 -13.07 4.37
C ASP A 199 -11.70 -14.36 4.94
N LEU A 200 -12.41 -14.23 6.06
CA LEU A 200 -13.03 -15.36 6.76
C LEU A 200 -14.24 -15.96 6.03
N GLN A 201 -14.72 -15.35 4.95
CA GLN A 201 -15.72 -15.99 4.08
C GLN A 201 -15.05 -16.93 3.07
N ARG A 202 -13.77 -16.68 2.75
CA ARG A 202 -12.98 -17.47 1.81
C ARG A 202 -12.10 -18.50 2.50
N PHE A 203 -11.47 -18.12 3.61
CA PHE A 203 -10.57 -18.94 4.39
C PHE A 203 -11.30 -19.44 5.63
N VAL A 204 -12.03 -20.54 5.44
CA VAL A 204 -12.71 -21.25 6.53
C VAL A 204 -12.00 -22.58 6.79
N PRO A 205 -12.01 -23.07 8.05
CA PRO A 205 -11.52 -24.42 8.34
C PRO A 205 -12.31 -25.46 7.53
N HIS A 206 -11.60 -26.32 6.81
CA HIS A 206 -12.16 -27.47 6.11
C HIS A 206 -11.51 -28.75 6.63
N ASP A 207 -12.26 -29.85 6.57
CA ASP A 207 -11.70 -31.17 6.86
C ASP A 207 -10.64 -31.53 5.80
N CYS A 208 -9.45 -31.89 6.27
CA CYS A 208 -8.31 -32.15 5.39
C CYS A 208 -8.52 -33.39 4.52
N ALA A 209 -9.19 -34.42 5.04
CA ALA A 209 -9.45 -35.64 4.28
C ALA A 209 -10.46 -35.37 3.14
N ILE A 210 -11.51 -34.62 3.42
CA ILE A 210 -12.50 -34.20 2.42
C ILE A 210 -11.83 -33.34 1.34
N ALA A 211 -11.05 -32.32 1.73
CA ALA A 211 -10.38 -31.45 0.77
C ALA A 211 -9.39 -32.22 -0.13
N ARG A 212 -8.67 -33.20 0.43
CA ARG A 212 -7.77 -34.07 -0.34
C ARG A 212 -8.53 -34.95 -1.32
N GLU A 213 -9.65 -35.52 -0.90
CA GLU A 213 -10.51 -36.31 -1.79
C GLU A 213 -11.02 -35.47 -2.97
N GLU A 214 -11.54 -34.27 -2.70
CA GLU A 214 -12.04 -33.34 -3.72
C GLU A 214 -10.93 -32.90 -4.71
N LEU A 215 -9.71 -32.72 -4.24
CA LEU A 215 -8.55 -32.33 -5.06
C LEU A 215 -7.86 -33.52 -5.74
N GLY A 216 -8.29 -34.75 -5.48
CA GLY A 216 -7.65 -35.96 -5.99
C GLY A 216 -6.24 -36.20 -5.42
N TRP A 217 -5.97 -35.68 -4.22
CA TRP A 217 -4.70 -35.85 -3.52
C TRP A 217 -4.71 -37.12 -2.67
N LYS A 218 -3.54 -37.73 -2.48
CA LYS A 218 -3.43 -38.87 -1.56
C LYS A 218 -3.64 -38.41 -0.12
N GLN A 219 -4.24 -39.28 0.70
CA GLN A 219 -4.52 -39.00 2.11
C GLN A 219 -3.26 -38.90 2.99
N ASP A 220 -2.11 -39.32 2.47
CA ASP A 220 -0.80 -39.28 3.13
C ASP A 220 0.17 -38.25 2.52
N ALA A 221 -0.29 -37.42 1.58
CA ALA A 221 0.51 -36.38 0.91
C ALA A 221 0.84 -35.18 1.82
#